data_AF-B4W2G0-F1
#
_entry.id   AF-B4W2G0-F1
#
_cell.length_a   1.000
_cell.length_b   1.000
_cell.length_c   1.000
_cell.angle_alpha   90.00
_cell.angle_beta   90.00
_cell.angle_gamma   90.00
#
_symmetry.space_group_name_H-M   'P 1'
#
loop_
_entity.id
_entity.type
_entity.pdbx_description
1 polymer ?
#
loop_
_entity_poly.entity_id
_entity_poly.type
_entity_poly.pdbx_seq_one_letter_code
_entity_poly.pdbx_strand_id
1 'polypeptide(L)'
;MPYLTQAEDIRCAIASCTQASILWLDTEVADYKTDTPQLSLIQVLADGNDLTAESVGILDVLYQPELADEFIAKVMYNPAIEKVFHNASYDRKFLGKHKAKNVTCTLELAKTIPYYRLPVPNYQLKTLTEYFGICPQVDKTEQTGDWRKRPLSPRQLDYAAKDVVYVAHLHRHLLDLAQPDPATEDIEALTLRYRQIEHRWKQLDTEIQQIKERLKAAMQAQNVKKVHGFRLSSQNRTSKKVAFHQLAEVTKKLGIELDISVQLTKSLQQKLGEVMEELPVEEENKTTWRLSITEPEEEDLPF
;
A
#
# COMPACT_ATOMS: atom_id res chain seq x y z
N MET A 1 -3.18 3.62 33.84
CA MET A 1 -1.96 3.75 33.01
C MET A 1 -0.72 3.65 33.90
N PRO A 2 -0.08 2.47 33.99
CA PRO A 2 1.20 2.32 34.69
C PRO A 2 2.35 3.08 34.00
N TYR A 3 2.92 4.09 34.67
CA TYR A 3 4.18 4.73 34.30
C TYR A 3 5.33 4.09 35.11
N LEU A 4 6.17 3.32 34.43
CA LEU A 4 7.17 2.44 35.03
C LEU A 4 8.55 3.07 34.89
N THR A 5 9.20 3.35 36.03
CA THR A 5 10.54 3.96 36.09
C THR A 5 11.57 3.05 36.73
N GLN A 6 11.16 2.10 37.57
CA GLN A 6 12.06 1.18 38.24
C GLN A 6 12.38 -0.01 37.33
N ALA A 7 13.65 -0.43 37.33
CA ALA A 7 14.11 -1.51 36.47
C ALA A 7 13.34 -2.83 36.67
N GLU A 8 12.98 -3.17 37.91
CA GLU A 8 12.25 -4.41 38.21
C GLU A 8 10.82 -4.37 37.64
N ASP A 9 10.12 -3.25 37.79
CA ASP A 9 8.77 -3.08 37.24
C ASP A 9 8.78 -3.15 35.71
N ILE A 10 9.78 -2.52 35.08
CA ILE A 10 9.96 -2.57 33.63
C ILE A 10 10.26 -4.00 33.16
N ARG A 11 11.12 -4.76 33.85
CA ARG A 11 11.40 -6.17 33.54
C ARG A 11 10.15 -7.04 33.66
N CYS A 12 9.34 -6.80 34.71
CA CYS A 12 8.05 -7.48 34.88
C CYS A 12 7.10 -7.16 33.73
N ALA A 13 7.01 -5.89 33.30
CA ALA A 13 6.20 -5.50 32.16
C ALA A 13 6.70 -6.16 30.85
N ILE A 14 8.01 -6.19 30.61
CA ILE A 14 8.62 -6.89 29.45
C ILE A 14 8.24 -8.37 29.48
N ALA A 15 8.33 -9.03 30.64
CA ALA A 15 7.95 -10.43 30.78
C ALA A 15 6.46 -10.65 30.45
N SER A 16 5.57 -9.80 30.94
CA SER A 16 4.15 -9.84 30.60
C SER A 16 3.89 -9.66 29.10
N CYS A 17 4.61 -8.75 28.45
CA CYS A 17 4.52 -8.52 26.99
C CYS A 17 4.81 -9.80 26.18
N THR A 18 5.69 -10.68 26.68
CA THR A 18 6.03 -11.93 25.97
C THR A 18 4.89 -12.94 25.90
N GLN A 19 3.85 -12.76 26.71
CA GLN A 19 2.69 -13.65 26.75
C GLN A 19 1.57 -13.22 25.78
N ALA A 20 1.65 -12.01 25.24
CA ALA A 20 0.67 -11.49 24.28
C ALA A 20 0.94 -12.03 22.87
N SER A 21 -0.12 -12.30 22.11
CA SER A 21 -0.03 -12.63 20.69
C SER A 21 0.18 -11.39 19.80
N ILE A 22 -0.31 -10.24 20.27
CA ILE A 22 -0.25 -8.96 19.58
C ILE A 22 0.02 -7.85 20.60
N LEU A 23 0.84 -6.88 20.19
CA LEU A 23 1.14 -5.68 20.97
C LEU A 23 1.02 -4.46 20.08
N TRP A 24 0.34 -3.43 20.56
CA TRP A 24 0.33 -2.11 19.96
C TRP A 24 1.36 -1.24 20.66
N LEU A 25 2.25 -0.67 19.85
CA LEU A 25 3.48 -0.06 20.31
C LEU A 25 3.64 1.32 19.70
N ASP A 26 4.29 2.19 20.47
CA ASP A 26 4.81 3.48 20.03
C ASP A 26 6.12 3.78 20.77
N THR A 27 6.85 4.80 20.34
CA THR A 27 8.03 5.28 21.06
C THR A 27 8.14 6.79 21.11
N GLU A 28 8.76 7.29 22.18
CA GLU A 28 9.17 8.70 22.24
C GLU A 28 10.68 8.83 22.32
N VAL A 29 11.21 9.85 21.65
CA VAL A 29 12.65 10.04 21.45
C VAL A 29 13.08 11.38 22.00
N ALA A 30 14.02 11.35 22.95
CA ALA A 30 14.69 12.54 23.47
C ALA A 30 15.74 13.04 22.46
N ASP A 31 15.96 14.37 22.46
CA ASP A 31 16.99 15.03 21.65
C ASP A 31 16.87 14.73 20.13
N TYR A 32 15.64 14.56 19.62
CA TYR A 32 15.38 14.12 18.24
C TYR A 32 15.98 15.03 17.14
N LYS A 33 16.27 16.29 17.46
CA LYS A 33 16.92 17.27 16.56
C LYS A 33 18.45 17.20 16.57
N THR A 34 19.03 16.39 17.44
CA THR A 34 20.49 16.25 17.57
C THR A 34 20.99 15.05 16.79
N ASP A 35 22.32 14.95 16.62
CA ASP A 35 22.96 13.81 15.98
C ASP A 35 22.93 12.53 16.85
N THR A 36 22.48 12.62 18.10
CA THR A 36 22.44 11.53 19.08
C THR A 36 21.05 11.38 19.72
N PRO A 37 20.00 11.05 18.94
CA PRO A 37 18.67 10.81 19.47
C PRO A 37 18.67 9.59 20.40
N GLN A 38 17.96 9.69 21.52
CA GLN A 38 17.88 8.63 22.54
C GLN A 38 16.44 8.17 22.72
N LEU A 39 16.23 6.85 22.74
CA LEU A 39 14.93 6.28 23.07
C LEU A 39 14.57 6.65 24.51
N SER A 40 13.47 7.37 24.68
CA SER A 40 13.04 7.89 25.98
C SER A 40 11.97 7.02 26.61
N LEU A 41 10.92 6.71 25.84
CA LEU A 41 9.80 5.89 26.27
C LEU A 41 9.53 4.79 25.26
N ILE A 42 9.01 3.67 25.78
CA ILE A 42 8.31 2.65 24.99
C ILE A 42 6.90 2.56 25.56
N GLN A 43 5.88 2.73 24.72
CA GLN A 43 4.49 2.55 25.08
C GLN A 43 4.03 1.19 24.59
N VAL A 44 3.30 0.46 25.45
CA VAL A 44 2.84 -0.88 25.15
C VAL A 44 1.41 -1.07 25.59
N LEU A 45 0.58 -1.53 24.65
CA LEU A 45 -0.77 -2.01 24.91
C LEU A 45 -0.89 -3.47 24.45
N ALA A 46 -1.41 -4.33 25.34
CA ALA A 46 -1.62 -5.76 25.06
C ALA A 46 -3.10 -6.13 24.88
N ASP A 47 -4.03 -5.34 25.43
CA ASP A 47 -5.47 -5.51 25.21
C ASP A 47 -5.98 -4.48 24.19
N GLY A 48 -6.29 -4.95 22.98
CA GLY A 48 -6.79 -4.09 21.91
C GLY A 48 -8.20 -3.53 22.14
N ASN A 49 -8.90 -3.97 23.19
CA ASN A 49 -10.21 -3.45 23.57
C ASN A 49 -10.14 -2.35 24.64
N ASP A 50 -8.94 -2.04 25.16
CA ASP A 50 -8.77 -0.94 26.11
C ASP A 50 -8.95 0.42 25.40
N LEU A 51 -10.10 1.04 25.62
CA LEU A 51 -10.42 2.37 25.09
C LEU A 51 -10.03 3.51 26.06
N THR A 52 -9.67 3.19 27.31
CA THR A 52 -9.46 4.16 28.40
C THR A 52 -7.98 4.47 28.65
N ALA A 53 -7.08 3.73 27.99
CA ALA A 53 -5.63 3.79 28.18
C ALA A 53 -5.17 3.36 29.58
N GLU A 54 -6.03 2.67 30.34
CA GLU A 54 -5.74 2.30 31.73
C GLU A 54 -4.70 1.18 31.85
N SER A 55 -4.68 0.25 30.90
CA SER A 55 -3.76 -0.90 30.85
C SER A 55 -2.47 -0.60 30.09
N VAL A 56 -2.34 0.60 29.50
CA VAL A 56 -1.13 0.99 28.74
C VAL A 56 0.08 1.08 29.67
N GLY A 57 1.09 0.28 29.38
CA GLY A 57 2.41 0.37 29.99
C GLY A 57 3.25 1.47 29.34
N ILE A 58 3.67 2.46 30.11
CA ILE A 58 4.67 3.45 29.70
C ILE A 58 5.99 3.09 30.39
N LEU A 59 6.96 2.60 29.61
CA LEU A 59 8.26 2.15 30.10
C LEU A 59 9.28 3.28 29.93
N ASP A 60 9.84 3.78 31.03
CA ASP A 60 10.88 4.82 31.00
C ASP A 60 12.28 4.23 30.82
N VAL A 61 12.81 4.33 29.61
CA VAL A 61 14.07 3.68 29.21
C VAL A 61 15.21 4.68 28.93
N LEU A 62 14.97 5.98 29.11
CA LEU A 62 15.92 7.05 28.73
C LEU A 62 17.34 6.85 29.31
N TYR A 63 17.43 6.47 30.58
CA TYR A 63 18.69 6.23 31.29
C TYR A 63 18.91 4.75 31.61
N GLN A 64 18.17 3.85 30.94
CA GLN A 64 18.18 2.40 31.18
C GLN A 64 18.28 1.63 29.84
N PRO A 65 19.33 1.87 29.03
CA PRO A 65 19.46 1.29 27.69
C PRO A 65 19.46 -0.25 27.71
N GLU A 66 19.92 -0.87 28.78
CA GLU A 66 19.90 -2.32 28.97
C GLU A 66 18.47 -2.89 29.01
N LEU A 67 17.50 -2.12 29.51
CA LEU A 67 16.09 -2.52 29.53
C LEU A 67 15.45 -2.36 28.15
N ALA A 68 15.86 -1.34 27.38
CA ALA A 68 15.47 -1.22 25.98
C ALA A 68 16.01 -2.39 25.14
N ASP A 69 17.28 -2.76 25.34
CA ASP A 69 17.89 -3.92 24.69
C ASP A 69 17.18 -5.23 25.08
N GLU A 70 16.79 -5.37 26.35
CA GLU A 70 16.00 -6.52 26.82
C GLU A 70 14.61 -6.57 26.17
N PHE A 71 13.90 -5.44 26.06
CA PHE A 71 12.62 -5.34 25.35
C PHE A 71 12.79 -5.74 23.88
N ILE A 72 13.84 -5.24 23.21
CA ILE A 72 14.12 -5.58 21.81
C ILE A 72 14.37 -7.09 21.64
N ALA A 73 15.20 -7.68 22.51
CA ALA A 73 15.55 -9.08 22.44
C ALA A 73 14.34 -10.01 22.70
N LYS A 74 13.52 -9.70 23.71
CA LYS A 74 12.41 -10.56 24.14
C LYS A 74 11.11 -10.33 23.35
N VAL A 75 10.85 -9.11 22.89
CA VAL A 75 9.59 -8.72 22.26
C VAL A 75 9.76 -8.48 20.75
N MET A 76 10.64 -7.55 20.37
CA MET A 76 10.75 -7.12 18.96
C MET A 76 11.28 -8.23 18.05
N TYR A 77 12.20 -9.06 18.54
CA TYR A 77 12.76 -10.18 17.78
C TYR A 77 11.90 -11.44 17.80
N ASN A 78 10.93 -11.52 18.72
CA ASN A 78 10.06 -12.69 18.84
C ASN A 78 9.02 -12.71 17.69
N PRO A 79 9.06 -13.69 16.76
CA PRO A 79 8.12 -13.74 15.64
C PRO A 79 6.70 -14.16 16.06
N ALA A 80 6.53 -14.78 17.23
CA ALA A 80 5.23 -15.23 17.72
C ALA A 80 4.32 -14.07 18.19
N ILE A 81 4.91 -12.90 18.43
CA ILE A 81 4.20 -11.68 18.84
C ILE A 81 4.11 -10.79 17.62
N GLU A 82 2.90 -10.40 17.22
CA GLU A 82 2.70 -9.31 16.26
C GLU A 82 2.95 -7.96 16.94
N LYS A 83 3.75 -7.09 16.32
CA LYS A 83 3.94 -5.72 16.82
C LYS A 83 3.34 -4.74 15.84
N VAL A 84 2.36 -3.99 16.30
CA VAL A 84 1.62 -3.03 15.49
C VAL A 84 2.05 -1.62 15.86
N PHE A 85 2.48 -0.85 14.87
CA PHE A 85 2.83 0.57 15.03
C PHE A 85 2.11 1.40 13.97
N HIS A 86 1.99 2.71 14.21
CA HIS A 86 1.79 3.66 13.13
C HIS A 86 3.13 4.18 12.63
N ASN A 87 3.39 4.14 11.33
CA ASN A 87 4.68 4.51 10.75
C ASN A 87 5.90 3.76 11.36
N ALA A 88 5.77 2.44 11.52
CA ALA A 88 6.75 1.53 12.15
C ALA A 88 8.22 1.72 11.71
N SER A 89 8.45 2.24 10.50
CA SER A 89 9.79 2.49 9.97
C SER A 89 10.61 3.43 10.85
N TYR A 90 9.94 4.35 11.57
CA TYR A 90 10.56 5.29 12.48
C TYR A 90 11.01 4.60 13.77
N ASP A 91 10.08 4.01 14.51
CA ASP A 91 10.31 3.37 15.82
C ASP A 91 11.30 2.21 15.73
N ARG A 92 11.23 1.44 14.63
CA ARG A 92 12.17 0.35 14.36
C ARG A 92 13.61 0.81 14.32
N LYS A 93 13.93 2.08 14.03
CA LYS A 93 15.32 2.57 14.07
C LYS A 93 15.92 2.42 15.46
N PHE A 94 15.09 2.56 16.49
CA PHE A 94 15.44 2.44 17.91
C PHE A 94 15.15 1.03 18.44
N LEU A 95 14.15 0.33 17.88
CA LEU A 95 13.70 -0.98 18.33
C LEU A 95 14.19 -2.16 17.47
N GLY A 96 15.50 -2.22 17.18
CA GLY A 96 16.13 -3.40 16.56
C GLY A 96 16.11 -3.48 15.03
N LYS A 97 15.70 -2.42 14.33
CA LYS A 97 15.83 -2.19 12.88
C LYS A 97 15.27 -3.34 12.03
N HIS A 98 16.11 -3.96 11.20
CA HIS A 98 15.74 -5.05 10.30
C HIS A 98 15.60 -6.41 11.02
N LYS A 99 16.06 -6.51 12.28
CA LYS A 99 15.94 -7.73 13.08
C LYS A 99 14.56 -7.87 13.72
N ALA A 100 13.81 -6.78 13.91
CA ALA A 100 12.43 -6.82 14.34
C ALA A 100 11.59 -7.73 13.41
N LYS A 101 10.81 -8.64 13.99
CA LYS A 101 10.01 -9.66 13.28
C LYS A 101 8.53 -9.40 13.46
N ASN A 102 7.70 -9.91 12.55
CA ASN A 102 6.23 -9.85 12.65
C ASN A 102 5.72 -8.43 13.02
N VAL A 103 6.07 -7.44 12.19
CA VAL A 103 5.71 -6.04 12.41
C VAL A 103 4.65 -5.63 11.40
N THR A 104 3.52 -5.16 11.90
CA THR A 104 2.45 -4.56 11.11
C THR A 104 2.51 -3.04 11.25
N CYS A 105 2.40 -2.34 10.12
CA CYS A 105 2.43 -0.89 10.08
C CYS A 105 1.09 -0.36 9.58
N THR A 106 0.33 0.31 10.45
CA THR A 106 -1.00 0.84 10.09
C THR A 106 -0.91 1.91 8.99
N LEU A 107 0.19 2.66 8.90
CA LEU A 107 0.44 3.59 7.80
C LEU A 107 0.55 2.87 6.45
N GLU A 108 1.30 1.76 6.38
CA GLU A 108 1.46 1.00 5.14
C GLU A 108 0.18 0.23 4.80
N LEU A 109 -0.52 -0.31 5.80
CA LEU A 109 -1.83 -0.94 5.62
C LEU A 109 -2.87 0.06 5.08
N ALA A 110 -2.88 1.30 5.57
CA ALA A 110 -3.76 2.33 5.04
C ALA A 110 -3.48 2.65 3.56
N LYS A 111 -2.22 2.64 3.14
CA LYS A 111 -1.83 2.90 1.74
C LYS A 111 -2.23 1.79 0.78
N THR A 112 -2.44 0.56 1.25
CA THR A 112 -2.92 -0.54 0.40
C THR A 112 -4.42 -0.48 0.15
N ILE A 113 -5.16 0.30 0.95
CA ILE A 113 -6.61 0.45 0.81
C ILE A 113 -6.90 1.44 -0.33
N PRO A 114 -7.75 1.08 -1.32
CA PRO A 114 -8.14 1.99 -2.38
C PRO A 114 -8.80 3.27 -1.85
N TYR A 115 -8.50 4.40 -2.49
CA TYR A 115 -9.01 5.72 -2.07
C TYR A 115 -10.54 5.77 -1.93
N TYR A 116 -11.31 5.00 -2.73
CA TYR A 116 -12.77 5.01 -2.63
C TYR A 116 -13.28 4.42 -1.31
N ARG A 117 -12.51 3.53 -0.66
CA ARG A 117 -12.81 2.96 0.67
C ARG A 117 -12.23 3.78 1.81
N LEU A 118 -11.10 4.47 1.57
CA LEU A 118 -10.44 5.32 2.56
C LEU A 118 -10.09 6.69 1.94
N PRO A 119 -11.09 7.57 1.74
CA PRO A 119 -10.94 8.85 1.03
C PRO A 119 -10.35 9.94 1.94
N VAL A 120 -9.11 9.75 2.39
CA VAL A 120 -8.39 10.70 3.25
C VAL A 120 -7.29 11.45 2.48
N PRO A 121 -6.99 12.70 2.85
CA PRO A 121 -5.97 13.51 2.16
C PRO A 121 -4.54 13.02 2.41
N ASN A 122 -4.31 12.36 3.55
CA ASN A 122 -3.04 11.73 3.92
C ASN A 122 -3.32 10.63 4.97
N TYR A 123 -2.30 9.83 5.27
CA TYR A 123 -2.43 8.68 6.16
C TYR A 123 -1.76 8.89 7.52
N GLN A 124 -1.60 10.13 8.00
CA GLN A 124 -1.10 10.38 9.36
C GLN A 124 -2.08 9.79 10.38
N LEU A 125 -1.57 9.32 11.52
CA LEU A 125 -2.37 8.74 12.61
C LEU A 125 -3.57 9.61 12.94
N LYS A 126 -3.35 10.92 13.13
CA LYS A 126 -4.38 11.92 13.39
C LYS A 126 -5.49 11.92 12.32
N THR A 127 -5.12 12.00 11.04
CA THR A 127 -6.11 12.07 9.96
C THR A 127 -6.95 10.79 9.90
N LEU A 128 -6.32 9.65 10.12
CA LEU A 128 -7.01 8.36 10.15
C LEU A 128 -7.93 8.24 11.38
N THR A 129 -7.47 8.64 12.56
CA THR A 129 -8.26 8.57 13.79
C THR A 129 -9.43 9.54 13.78
N GLU A 130 -9.27 10.73 13.19
CA GLU A 130 -10.38 11.65 12.93
C GLU A 130 -11.39 11.05 11.93
N TYR A 131 -10.91 10.44 10.84
CA TYR A 131 -11.77 9.82 9.82
C TYR A 131 -12.66 8.71 10.40
N PHE A 132 -12.10 7.85 11.26
CA PHE A 132 -12.85 6.77 11.92
C PHE A 132 -13.62 7.22 13.17
N GLY A 133 -13.58 8.51 13.53
CA GLY A 133 -14.23 9.01 14.73
C GLY A 133 -13.61 8.47 16.05
N ILE A 134 -12.36 8.01 16.00
CA ILE A 134 -11.63 7.48 17.17
C ILE A 134 -11.25 8.62 18.12
N CYS A 135 -10.92 9.81 17.60
CA CYS A 135 -10.59 10.97 18.43
C CYS A 135 -11.02 12.30 17.78
N PRO A 136 -11.75 13.17 18.50
CA PRO A 136 -12.19 14.45 17.95
C PRO A 136 -11.12 15.55 17.95
N GLN A 137 -10.10 15.52 18.81
CA GLN A 137 -9.02 16.53 18.85
C GLN A 137 -7.73 15.98 19.48
N VAL A 138 -6.78 15.53 18.66
CA VAL A 138 -5.41 15.24 19.13
C VAL A 138 -4.71 16.57 19.43
N ASP A 139 -4.36 16.80 20.70
CA ASP A 139 -3.54 17.93 21.12
C ASP A 139 -2.10 17.72 20.61
N LYS A 140 -1.66 18.60 19.70
CA LYS A 140 -0.36 18.51 19.02
C LYS A 140 0.81 19.01 19.87
N THR A 141 0.54 19.57 21.05
CA THR A 141 1.57 20.25 21.84
C THR A 141 2.65 19.29 22.32
N GLU A 142 2.30 18.05 22.67
CA GLU A 142 3.24 17.09 23.27
C GLU A 142 4.01 16.25 22.23
N GLN A 143 3.56 16.16 20.97
CA GLN A 143 4.29 15.45 19.91
C GLN A 143 5.71 16.02 19.66
N THR A 144 5.87 17.33 19.87
CA THR A 144 7.18 18.01 19.78
C THR A 144 7.75 18.37 21.15
N GLY A 145 7.18 17.82 22.22
CA GLY A 145 7.57 18.06 23.59
C GLY A 145 8.99 17.61 23.90
N ASP A 146 9.52 18.12 25.01
CA ASP A 146 10.82 17.66 25.51
C ASP A 146 10.67 16.34 26.26
N TRP A 147 10.86 15.24 25.52
CA TRP A 147 10.84 13.88 26.07
C TRP A 147 12.09 13.52 26.88
N ARG A 148 13.09 14.41 27.00
CA ARG A 148 14.22 14.23 27.92
C ARG A 148 13.85 14.63 29.35
N LYS A 149 12.89 15.54 29.52
CA LYS A 149 12.51 16.10 30.82
C LYS A 149 11.99 15.02 31.76
N ARG A 150 12.40 15.09 33.03
CA ARG A 150 11.88 14.27 34.14
C ARG A 150 11.59 15.14 35.37
N PRO A 151 10.52 14.84 36.15
CA PRO A 151 9.46 13.87 35.81
C PRO A 151 8.66 14.34 34.58
N LEU A 152 8.05 13.40 33.87
CA LEU A 152 7.15 13.71 32.75
C LEU A 152 5.90 14.41 33.26
N SER A 153 5.35 15.31 32.44
CA SER A 153 4.10 15.99 32.78
C SER A 153 2.91 15.03 32.65
N PRO A 154 1.79 15.27 33.38
CA PRO A 154 0.57 14.50 33.19
C PRO A 154 0.07 14.50 31.73
N ARG A 155 0.30 15.59 30.98
CA ARG A 155 -0.07 15.70 29.57
C ARG A 155 0.79 14.82 28.66
N GLN A 156 2.10 14.76 28.92
CA GLN A 156 3.00 13.88 28.19
C GLN A 156 2.62 12.41 28.38
N LEU A 157 2.31 12.03 29.62
CA LEU A 157 1.90 10.66 29.93
C LEU A 157 0.53 10.32 29.30
N ASP A 158 -0.45 11.22 29.38
CA ASP A 158 -1.76 11.06 28.74
C ASP A 158 -1.65 10.96 27.21
N TYR A 159 -0.83 11.81 26.59
CA TYR A 159 -0.53 11.78 25.16
C TYR A 159 0.09 10.42 24.76
N ALA A 160 1.17 10.03 25.43
CA ALA A 160 1.90 8.79 25.16
C ALA A 160 0.98 7.56 25.20
N ALA A 161 0.10 7.48 26.20
CA ALA A 161 -0.79 6.32 26.28
C ALA A 161 -1.93 6.32 25.26
N LYS A 162 -2.42 7.50 24.88
CA LYS A 162 -3.47 7.61 23.86
C LYS A 162 -2.98 7.18 22.48
N ASP A 163 -1.73 7.45 22.13
CA ASP A 163 -1.21 7.10 20.80
C ASP A 163 -1.28 5.59 20.54
N VAL A 164 -0.91 4.73 21.50
CA VAL A 164 -1.03 3.27 21.32
C VAL A 164 -2.48 2.75 21.31
N VAL A 165 -3.39 3.37 22.08
CA VAL A 165 -4.84 3.07 22.02
C VAL A 165 -5.40 3.42 20.65
N TYR A 166 -5.01 4.57 20.10
CA TYR A 166 -5.39 4.98 18.75
C TYR A 166 -4.86 4.03 17.69
N VAL A 167 -3.61 3.59 17.81
CA VAL A 167 -3.03 2.58 16.91
C VAL A 167 -3.83 1.27 17.00
N ALA A 168 -4.26 0.85 18.19
CA ALA A 168 -5.07 -0.35 18.37
C ALA A 168 -6.42 -0.28 17.67
N HIS A 169 -7.17 0.81 17.87
CA HIS A 169 -8.46 0.99 17.21
C HIS A 169 -8.32 1.12 15.70
N LEU A 170 -7.35 1.93 15.26
CA LEU A 170 -7.07 2.14 13.86
C LEU A 170 -6.71 0.82 13.17
N HIS A 171 -5.88 -0.01 13.81
CA HIS A 171 -5.50 -1.32 13.28
C HIS A 171 -6.73 -2.15 12.92
N ARG A 172 -7.72 -2.24 13.82
CA ARG A 172 -8.95 -3.00 13.61
C ARG A 172 -9.74 -2.47 12.40
N HIS A 173 -9.97 -1.16 12.35
CA HIS A 173 -10.68 -0.53 11.22
C HIS A 173 -9.97 -0.75 9.88
N LEU A 174 -8.64 -0.70 9.86
CA LEU A 174 -7.88 -0.91 8.63
C LEU A 174 -7.90 -2.37 8.18
N LEU A 175 -7.87 -3.34 9.09
CA LEU A 175 -8.01 -4.75 8.74
C LEU A 175 -9.37 -5.03 8.08
N ASP A 176 -10.45 -4.47 8.63
CA ASP A 176 -11.80 -4.59 8.06
C ASP A 176 -11.88 -3.98 6.66
N LEU A 177 -11.17 -2.88 6.40
CA LEU A 177 -11.15 -2.23 5.09
C LEU A 177 -10.20 -2.88 4.07
N ALA A 178 -9.10 -3.50 4.52
CA ALA A 178 -8.05 -4.05 3.67
C ALA A 178 -8.46 -5.35 2.96
N GLN A 179 -9.50 -6.04 3.43
CA GLN A 179 -10.06 -7.22 2.79
C GLN A 179 -11.38 -6.87 2.10
N PRO A 180 -11.36 -6.37 0.86
CA PRO A 180 -12.59 -6.14 0.13
C PRO A 180 -13.26 -7.48 -0.21
N ASP A 181 -14.49 -7.68 0.27
CA ASP A 181 -15.35 -8.76 -0.20
C ASP A 181 -16.11 -8.28 -1.45
N PRO A 182 -15.86 -8.85 -2.65
CA PRO A 182 -16.58 -8.49 -3.86
C PRO A 182 -18.10 -8.64 -3.73
N ALA A 183 -18.58 -9.50 -2.83
CA ALA A 183 -20.01 -9.68 -2.59
C ALA A 183 -20.67 -8.49 -1.88
N THR A 184 -19.88 -7.67 -1.18
CA THR A 184 -20.37 -6.51 -0.40
C THR A 184 -19.94 -5.16 -0.99
N GLU A 185 -19.29 -5.16 -2.15
CA GLU A 185 -18.84 -3.93 -2.80
C GLU A 185 -20.01 -3.08 -3.30
N ASP A 186 -19.90 -1.76 -3.12
CA ASP A 186 -20.85 -0.79 -3.65
C ASP A 186 -20.52 -0.51 -5.12
N ILE A 187 -21.26 -1.18 -6.01
CA ILE A 187 -21.08 -1.10 -7.46
C ILE A 187 -21.34 0.33 -7.95
N GLU A 188 -22.30 1.05 -7.38
CA GLU A 188 -22.64 2.42 -7.79
C GLU A 188 -21.51 3.38 -7.42
N ALA A 189 -21.02 3.31 -6.18
CA ALA A 189 -19.90 4.14 -5.73
C ALA A 189 -18.61 3.86 -6.54
N LEU A 190 -18.33 2.59 -6.83
CA LEU A 190 -17.21 2.19 -7.69
C LEU A 190 -17.34 2.76 -9.11
N THR A 191 -18.53 2.65 -9.69
CA THR A 191 -18.82 3.15 -11.04
C THR A 191 -18.67 4.67 -11.10
N LEU A 192 -19.26 5.39 -10.13
CA LEU A 192 -19.16 6.84 -10.01
C LEU A 192 -17.70 7.28 -9.90
N ARG A 193 -16.93 6.64 -9.02
CA ARG A 193 -15.51 6.97 -8.83
C ARG A 193 -14.69 6.69 -10.08
N TYR A 194 -14.96 5.57 -10.76
CA TYR A 194 -14.31 5.24 -12.03
C TYR A 194 -14.51 6.35 -13.06
N ARG A 195 -15.76 6.81 -13.26
CA ARG A 195 -16.09 7.86 -14.24
C ARG A 195 -15.44 9.20 -13.93
N GLN A 196 -15.41 9.60 -12.66
CA GLN A 196 -14.71 10.82 -12.22
C GLN A 196 -13.22 10.79 -12.58
N ILE A 197 -12.57 9.63 -12.39
CA ILE A 197 -11.16 9.44 -12.72
C ILE A 197 -10.97 9.39 -14.24
N GLU A 198 -11.81 8.64 -14.95
CA GLU A 198 -11.74 8.44 -16.39
C GLU A 198 -11.80 9.77 -17.15
N HIS A 199 -12.75 10.65 -16.79
CA HIS A 199 -12.91 11.96 -17.42
C HIS A 199 -11.63 12.80 -17.31
N ARG A 200 -11.08 12.92 -16.09
CA ARG A 200 -9.83 13.66 -15.84
C ARG A 200 -8.64 13.01 -16.53
N TRP A 201 -8.57 11.68 -16.54
CA TRP A 201 -7.49 10.94 -17.17
C TRP A 201 -7.48 11.14 -18.69
N LYS A 202 -8.63 11.11 -19.37
CA LYS A 202 -8.72 11.36 -20.82
C LYS A 202 -8.18 12.73 -21.22
N GLN A 203 -8.47 13.75 -20.42
CA GLN A 203 -7.94 15.11 -20.63
C GLN A 203 -6.42 15.15 -20.47
N LEU A 204 -5.89 14.58 -19.38
CA LEU A 204 -4.46 14.52 -19.10
C LEU A 204 -3.69 13.66 -20.12
N ASP A 205 -4.25 12.53 -20.57
CA ASP A 205 -3.62 11.67 -21.57
C ASP A 205 -3.50 12.41 -22.91
N THR A 206 -4.56 13.10 -23.34
CA THR A 206 -4.54 13.94 -24.54
C THR A 206 -3.44 15.00 -24.48
N GLU A 207 -3.34 15.72 -23.35
CA GLU A 207 -2.29 16.72 -23.14
C GLU A 207 -0.89 16.10 -23.16
N ILE A 208 -0.69 14.97 -22.48
CA ILE A 208 0.59 14.25 -22.46
C ILE A 208 1.00 13.83 -23.88
N GLN A 209 0.08 13.33 -24.70
CA GLN A 209 0.38 12.95 -26.09
C GLN A 209 0.80 14.16 -26.92
N GLN A 210 0.06 15.27 -26.81
CA GLN A 210 0.39 16.52 -27.51
C GLN A 210 1.79 17.03 -27.10
N ILE A 211 2.10 17.03 -25.80
CA ILE A 211 3.41 17.44 -25.29
C ILE A 211 4.50 16.50 -25.81
N LYS A 212 4.29 15.18 -25.79
CA LYS A 212 5.26 14.20 -26.30
C LYS A 212 5.55 14.38 -27.78
N GLU A 213 4.52 14.58 -28.61
CA GLU A 213 4.68 14.82 -30.05
C GLU A 213 5.46 16.11 -30.32
N ARG A 214 5.12 17.20 -29.62
CA ARG A 214 5.86 18.47 -29.73
C ARG A 214 7.30 18.35 -29.25
N LEU A 215 7.54 17.66 -28.14
CA LEU A 215 8.87 17.42 -27.60
C LEU A 215 9.72 16.61 -28.58
N LYS A 216 9.16 15.53 -29.16
CA LYS A 216 9.81 14.73 -30.20
C LYS A 216 10.19 15.58 -31.41
N ALA A 217 9.26 16.36 -31.94
CA ALA A 217 9.50 17.24 -33.08
C ALA A 217 10.58 18.31 -32.79
N ALA A 218 10.53 18.93 -31.61
CA ALA A 218 11.54 19.90 -31.18
C ALA A 218 12.92 19.26 -31.01
N MET A 219 13.01 18.08 -30.38
CA MET A 219 14.26 17.34 -30.23
C MET A 219 14.87 16.95 -31.59
N GLN A 220 14.04 16.56 -32.56
CA GLN A 220 14.47 16.30 -33.94
C GLN A 220 15.02 17.57 -34.60
N ALA A 221 14.26 18.67 -34.59
CA ALA A 221 14.64 19.92 -35.24
C ALA A 221 15.89 20.56 -34.62
N GLN A 222 16.07 20.43 -33.31
CA GLN A 222 17.20 20.99 -32.56
C GLN A 222 18.38 20.02 -32.42
N ASN A 223 18.29 18.82 -33.00
CA ASN A 223 19.31 17.78 -32.92
C ASN A 223 19.69 17.37 -31.48
N VAL A 224 18.71 17.39 -30.56
CA VAL A 224 18.88 17.02 -29.15
C VAL A 224 18.56 15.53 -28.97
N LYS A 225 19.55 14.73 -28.57
CA LYS A 225 19.37 13.28 -28.39
C LYS A 225 18.81 12.88 -27.02
N LYS A 226 19.04 13.69 -25.98
CA LYS A 226 18.58 13.44 -24.60
C LYS A 226 18.30 14.74 -23.86
N VAL A 227 17.24 14.77 -23.05
CA VAL A 227 16.90 15.89 -22.16
C VAL A 227 16.05 15.38 -20.99
N HIS A 228 16.41 15.69 -19.73
CA HIS A 228 15.63 15.38 -18.52
C HIS A 228 14.91 14.01 -18.51
N GLY A 229 15.62 12.93 -18.82
CA GLY A 229 15.06 11.57 -18.83
C GLY A 229 14.40 11.13 -20.15
N PHE A 230 14.17 12.03 -21.10
CA PHE A 230 13.73 11.71 -22.46
C PHE A 230 14.91 11.42 -23.39
N ARG A 231 14.76 10.44 -24.28
CA ARG A 231 15.75 10.07 -25.30
C ARG A 231 15.06 9.93 -26.65
N LEU A 232 15.61 10.58 -27.67
CA LEU A 232 15.19 10.40 -29.05
C LEU A 232 16.05 9.34 -29.74
N SER A 233 15.41 8.34 -30.33
CA SER A 233 16.05 7.26 -31.09
C SER A 233 15.27 6.98 -32.37
N SER A 234 15.97 6.63 -33.44
CA SER A 234 15.37 6.16 -34.69
C SER A 234 15.68 4.68 -34.91
N GLN A 235 14.72 3.96 -35.46
CA GLN A 235 14.90 2.57 -35.88
C GLN A 235 14.35 2.41 -37.29
N ASN A 236 15.19 1.89 -38.19
CA ASN A 236 14.75 1.50 -39.53
C ASN A 236 14.24 0.06 -39.46
N ARG A 237 12.94 -0.14 -39.71
CA ARG A 237 12.34 -1.48 -39.74
C ARG A 237 11.96 -1.84 -41.18
N THR A 238 12.63 -2.83 -41.73
CA THR A 238 12.26 -3.47 -43.00
C THR A 238 11.26 -4.58 -42.72
N SER A 239 10.00 -4.40 -43.14
CA SER A 239 9.00 -5.49 -43.12
C SER A 239 8.85 -6.09 -44.50
N LYS A 240 9.04 -7.41 -44.64
CA LYS A 240 8.65 -8.17 -45.83
C LYS A 240 7.28 -8.80 -45.57
N LYS A 241 6.32 -8.54 -46.45
CA LYS A 241 4.96 -9.11 -46.38
C LYS A 241 4.75 -10.02 -47.59
N VAL A 242 4.10 -11.15 -47.38
CA VAL A 242 3.65 -12.09 -48.42
C VAL A 242 2.20 -12.47 -48.12
N ALA A 243 1.38 -12.68 -49.14
CA ALA A 243 0.00 -13.13 -48.94
C ALA A 243 -0.02 -14.60 -48.48
N PHE A 244 -0.96 -14.94 -47.59
CA PHE A 244 -1.03 -16.28 -47.01
C PHE A 244 -1.21 -17.38 -48.08
N HIS A 245 -2.08 -17.16 -49.08
CA HIS A 245 -2.30 -18.16 -50.14
C HIS A 245 -1.03 -18.40 -50.97
N GLN A 246 -0.25 -17.35 -51.26
CA GLN A 246 1.03 -17.47 -51.99
C GLN A 246 2.05 -18.24 -51.15
N LEU A 247 2.10 -17.96 -49.84
CA LEU A 247 2.98 -18.69 -48.93
C LEU A 247 2.58 -20.17 -48.88
N ALA A 248 1.30 -20.48 -48.73
CA ALA A 248 0.77 -21.84 -48.68
C ALA A 248 1.03 -22.64 -49.98
N GLU A 249 0.86 -22.02 -51.15
CA GLU A 249 1.18 -22.64 -52.45
C GLU A 249 2.68 -22.97 -52.55
N VAL A 250 3.54 -22.04 -52.15
CA VAL A 250 5.00 -22.22 -52.21
C VAL A 250 5.46 -23.29 -51.24
N THR A 251 4.94 -23.30 -50.01
CA THR A 251 5.34 -24.30 -49.00
C THR A 251 4.89 -25.70 -49.38
N LYS A 252 3.66 -25.82 -49.93
CA LYS A 252 3.18 -27.08 -50.51
C LYS A 252 4.05 -27.55 -51.68
N LYS A 253 4.43 -26.64 -52.60
CA LYS A 253 5.27 -26.97 -53.75
C LYS A 253 6.68 -27.41 -53.36
N LEU A 254 7.25 -26.78 -52.32
CA LEU A 254 8.61 -27.07 -51.86
C LEU A 254 8.67 -28.18 -50.80
N GLY A 255 7.53 -28.76 -50.40
CA GLY A 255 7.48 -29.76 -49.33
C GLY A 255 7.90 -29.22 -47.96
N ILE A 256 7.69 -27.91 -47.73
CA ILE A 256 8.01 -27.27 -46.45
C ILE A 256 6.79 -27.42 -45.53
N GLU A 257 6.96 -28.13 -44.42
CA GLU A 257 5.97 -28.17 -43.35
C GLU A 257 6.05 -26.88 -42.52
N LEU A 258 4.97 -26.11 -42.54
CA LEU A 258 4.80 -24.93 -41.68
C LEU A 258 3.81 -25.27 -40.57
N ASP A 259 4.34 -25.51 -39.38
CA ASP A 259 3.54 -25.79 -38.19
C ASP A 259 3.12 -24.48 -37.51
N ILE A 260 2.13 -23.81 -38.13
CA ILE A 260 1.57 -22.55 -37.64
C ILE A 260 0.08 -22.76 -37.43
N SER A 261 -0.35 -22.81 -36.17
CA SER A 261 -1.76 -22.82 -35.81
C SER A 261 -2.42 -21.49 -36.15
N VAL A 262 -3.57 -21.55 -36.82
CA VAL A 262 -4.36 -20.36 -37.17
C VAL A 262 -5.69 -20.42 -36.43
N GLN A 263 -6.01 -19.36 -35.70
CA GLN A 263 -7.31 -19.26 -35.04
C GLN A 263 -8.42 -19.15 -36.10
N LEU A 264 -9.34 -20.13 -36.10
CA LEU A 264 -10.52 -20.09 -36.95
C LEU A 264 -11.53 -19.08 -36.39
N THR A 265 -11.49 -17.84 -36.89
CA THR A 265 -12.50 -16.83 -36.54
C THR A 265 -13.88 -17.22 -37.07
N LYS A 266 -14.97 -16.71 -36.47
CA LYS A 266 -16.34 -16.98 -36.93
C LYS A 266 -16.56 -16.73 -38.43
N SER A 267 -15.93 -15.71 -39.00
CA SER A 267 -16.03 -15.42 -40.44
C SER A 267 -15.33 -16.47 -41.32
N LEU A 268 -14.19 -17.02 -40.85
CA LEU A 268 -13.49 -18.11 -41.54
C LEU A 268 -14.27 -19.43 -41.42
N GLN A 269 -14.80 -19.73 -40.24
CA GLN A 269 -15.65 -20.90 -40.00
C GLN A 269 -16.86 -20.90 -40.95
N GLN A 270 -17.55 -19.76 -41.10
CA GLN A 270 -18.67 -19.62 -42.04
C GLN A 270 -18.29 -19.85 -43.51
N LYS A 271 -17.09 -19.43 -43.93
CA LYS A 271 -16.62 -19.62 -45.30
C LYS A 271 -16.19 -21.06 -45.59
N LEU A 272 -15.69 -21.75 -44.58
CA LEU A 272 -15.27 -23.16 -44.68
C LEU A 272 -16.48 -24.10 -44.67
N GLY A 273 -17.55 -23.74 -43.96
CA GLY A 273 -18.79 -24.52 -43.94
C GLY A 273 -18.55 -25.96 -43.47
N GLU A 274 -19.10 -26.93 -44.20
CA GLU A 274 -19.01 -28.37 -43.88
C GLU A 274 -17.57 -28.91 -43.94
N VAL A 275 -16.67 -28.27 -44.70
CA VAL A 275 -15.25 -28.67 -44.83
C VAL A 275 -14.50 -28.55 -43.50
N MET A 276 -15.05 -27.81 -42.54
CA MET A 276 -14.48 -27.69 -41.20
C MET A 276 -14.47 -29.03 -40.44
N GLU A 277 -15.40 -29.93 -40.72
CA GLU A 277 -15.47 -31.27 -40.09
C GLU A 277 -14.31 -32.19 -40.50
N GLU A 278 -13.64 -31.87 -41.62
CA GLU A 278 -12.48 -32.60 -42.12
C GLU A 278 -11.15 -32.12 -41.52
N LEU A 279 -11.17 -31.00 -40.78
CA LEU A 279 -9.98 -30.42 -40.16
C LEU A 279 -9.83 -30.91 -38.71
N PRO A 280 -8.61 -31.33 -38.29
CA PRO A 280 -8.35 -31.66 -36.89
C PRO A 280 -8.27 -30.37 -36.06
N VAL A 281 -9.43 -29.91 -35.55
CA VAL A 281 -9.54 -28.72 -34.71
C VAL A 281 -9.54 -29.11 -33.23
N GLU A 282 -8.68 -28.47 -32.44
CA GLU A 282 -8.71 -28.55 -30.98
C GLU A 282 -9.60 -27.42 -30.42
N GLU A 283 -10.64 -27.77 -29.66
CA GLU A 283 -11.55 -26.80 -29.03
C GLU A 283 -11.25 -26.63 -27.54
N GLU A 284 -10.93 -25.40 -27.12
CA GLU A 284 -10.84 -25.01 -25.71
C GLU A 284 -11.99 -24.06 -25.34
N ASN A 285 -12.86 -24.50 -24.43
CA ASN A 285 -13.94 -23.67 -23.90
C ASN A 285 -13.49 -22.99 -22.59
N LYS A 286 -13.27 -21.68 -22.63
CA LYS A 286 -12.93 -20.86 -21.47
C LYS A 286 -13.93 -19.72 -21.30
N THR A 287 -14.67 -19.73 -20.20
CA THR A 287 -15.49 -18.57 -19.81
C THR A 287 -14.57 -17.45 -19.34
N THR A 288 -14.66 -16.30 -20.01
CA THR A 288 -13.93 -15.09 -19.63
C THR A 288 -14.91 -13.96 -19.37
N TRP A 289 -14.85 -13.38 -18.17
CA TRP A 289 -15.62 -12.19 -17.83
C TRP A 289 -14.87 -10.94 -18.32
N ARG A 290 -15.59 -10.01 -18.95
CA ARG A 290 -15.05 -8.75 -19.43
C ARG A 290 -15.96 -7.60 -19.02
N LEU A 291 -15.39 -6.62 -18.30
CA LEU A 291 -16.04 -5.33 -18.12
C LEU A 291 -15.90 -4.52 -19.42
N SER A 292 -17.04 -4.11 -19.99
CA SER A 292 -17.08 -3.25 -21.18
C SER A 292 -17.73 -1.94 -20.81
N ILE A 293 -17.18 -0.84 -21.31
CA ILE A 293 -17.63 0.52 -20.99
C ILE A 293 -18.49 1.01 -22.14
N THR A 294 -19.75 1.31 -21.86
CA THR A 294 -20.68 1.97 -22.79
C THR A 294 -20.84 3.43 -22.39
N GLU A 295 -21.26 4.29 -23.33
CA GLU A 295 -21.62 5.66 -22.99
C GLU A 295 -22.90 5.67 -22.14
N PRO A 296 -22.95 6.45 -21.05
CA PRO A 296 -24.17 6.62 -20.26
C PRO A 296 -25.20 7.44 -21.05
N GLU A 297 -26.48 7.20 -20.79
CA GLU A 297 -27.54 8.12 -21.24
C GLU A 297 -27.33 9.47 -20.52
N GLU A 298 -27.41 10.59 -21.24
CA GLU A 298 -26.85 11.91 -20.87
C GLU A 298 -27.37 12.53 -19.55
N GLU A 299 -28.35 11.92 -18.86
CA GLU A 299 -29.04 12.52 -17.70
C GLU A 299 -28.56 12.06 -16.31
N ASP A 300 -27.72 11.03 -16.17
CA ASP A 300 -27.55 10.34 -14.87
C ASP A 300 -26.24 10.57 -14.10
N LEU A 301 -25.31 11.39 -14.61
CA LEU A 301 -23.99 11.52 -13.98
C LEU A 301 -23.73 12.93 -13.42
N PRO A 302 -23.53 13.09 -12.09
CA PRO A 302 -23.57 14.37 -11.40
C PRO A 302 -22.27 15.21 -11.49
N PHE A 303 -21.52 15.14 -12.60
CA PHE A 303 -20.20 15.79 -12.72
C PHE A 303 -20.02 16.59 -14.01
#